data_AF-A0A346MXI1-F1
#
_entry.id   AF-A0A346MXI1-F1
#
_cell.length_a   1.000
_cell.length_b   1.000
_cell.length_c   1.000
_cell.angle_alpha   90.00
_cell.angle_beta   90.00
_cell.angle_gamma   90.00
#
_symmetry.space_group_name_H-M   'P 1'
#
loop_
_entity.id
_entity.type
_entity.pdbx_description
1 polymer ?
#
loop_
_entity_poly.entity_id
_entity_poly.type
_entity_poly.pdbx_seq_one_letter_code
_entity_poly.pdbx_strand_id
1 'polypeptide(L)'
;MNPIVVTGSILRLRCQACGALFPHFQFSGERETEAGGLFSASSGKLDEVFIAEATEPEWKDFDRAGATLAEQRLAQQLGREDLRVIRLLRIESALTGGQGMSFADFKKSYRPPVMVYSCAGCGEGESKLVEEISVEEFQLAGGNVRLADGLVM
;
A
#
# COMPACT_ATOMS: atom_id res chain seq x y z
N MET A 1 16.10 17.11 14.14
CA MET A 1 14.95 16.83 13.25
C MET A 1 13.89 16.16 14.10
N ASN A 2 12.63 16.58 13.99
CA ASN A 2 11.54 15.89 14.66
C ASN A 2 11.27 14.57 13.92
N PRO A 3 10.96 13.48 14.64
CA PRO A 3 10.63 12.21 13.99
C PRO A 3 9.35 12.35 13.17
N ILE A 4 9.33 11.73 11.99
CA ILE A 4 8.11 11.65 11.16
C ILE A 4 7.24 10.54 11.76
N VAL A 5 6.05 10.93 12.20
CA VAL A 5 5.06 9.99 12.75
C VAL A 5 4.21 9.46 11.60
N VAL A 6 4.16 8.15 11.45
CA VAL A 6 3.38 7.47 10.41
C VAL A 6 2.13 6.87 11.03
N THR A 7 0.96 7.21 10.47
CA THR A 7 -0.31 6.62 10.87
C THR A 7 -0.95 5.92 9.68
N GLY A 8 -1.74 4.88 9.93
CA GLY A 8 -2.38 4.11 8.86
C GLY A 8 -2.94 2.78 9.33
N SER A 9 -3.35 1.96 8.36
CA SER A 9 -3.90 0.62 8.54
C SER A 9 -3.16 -0.39 7.67
N ILE A 10 -3.34 -1.68 7.98
CA ILE A 10 -2.82 -2.77 7.15
C ILE A 10 -3.94 -3.31 6.28
N LEU A 11 -3.71 -3.27 4.97
CA LEU A 11 -4.54 -3.94 3.98
C LEU A 11 -3.99 -5.34 3.73
N ARG A 12 -4.80 -6.38 3.92
CA ARG A 12 -4.47 -7.70 3.37
C ARG A 12 -4.97 -7.79 1.94
N LEU A 13 -4.03 -7.93 1.02
CA LEU A 13 -4.28 -7.95 -0.41
C LEU A 13 -4.14 -9.37 -0.95
N ARG A 14 -5.06 -9.77 -1.84
CA ARG A 14 -4.95 -11.04 -2.57
C ARG A 14 -4.77 -10.79 -4.06
N CYS A 15 -3.68 -11.32 -4.59
CA CYS A 15 -3.42 -11.34 -6.03
C CYS A 15 -4.40 -12.25 -6.76
N GLN A 16 -5.01 -11.74 -7.83
CA GLN A 16 -5.96 -12.49 -8.66
C GLN A 16 -5.26 -13.43 -9.66
N ALA A 17 -3.98 -13.22 -9.94
CA ALA A 17 -3.21 -14.04 -10.88
C ALA A 17 -2.52 -15.24 -10.19
N CYS A 18 -1.76 -14.99 -9.11
CA CYS A 18 -0.98 -16.03 -8.44
C CYS A 18 -1.55 -16.47 -7.08
N GLY A 19 -2.63 -15.84 -6.61
CA GLY A 19 -3.27 -16.18 -5.33
C GLY A 19 -2.51 -15.74 -4.07
N ALA A 20 -1.34 -15.10 -4.21
CA ALA A 20 -0.55 -14.62 -3.08
C ALA A 20 -1.37 -13.69 -2.19
N LEU A 21 -1.31 -13.93 -0.88
CA LEU A 21 -1.87 -13.09 0.17
C LEU A 21 -0.69 -12.36 0.83
N PHE A 22 -0.75 -11.04 0.89
CA PHE A 22 0.33 -10.23 1.46
C PHE A 22 -0.23 -8.95 2.09
N PRO A 23 0.43 -8.41 3.12
CA PRO A 23 0.02 -7.15 3.73
C PRO A 23 0.49 -5.96 2.88
N HIS A 24 -0.13 -4.81 3.06
CA HIS A 24 0.28 -3.52 2.52
C HIS A 24 -0.12 -2.44 3.53
N PHE A 25 0.77 -1.49 3.83
CA PHE A 25 0.42 -0.38 4.70
C PHE A 25 -0.25 0.72 3.90
N GLN A 26 -1.49 1.05 4.28
CA GLN A 26 -2.21 2.21 3.78
C GLN A 26 -2.01 3.38 4.74
N PHE A 27 -1.32 4.40 4.25
CA PHE A 27 -1.08 5.62 5.01
C PHE A 27 -2.38 6.40 5.23
N SER A 28 -2.59 6.85 6.46
CA SER A 28 -3.57 7.89 6.78
C SER A 28 -2.84 9.19 7.02
N GLY A 29 -3.32 10.28 6.43
CA GLY A 29 -2.80 11.62 6.69
C GLY A 29 -3.94 12.62 6.75
N GLU A 30 -3.92 13.51 7.75
CA GLU A 30 -4.82 14.68 7.79
C GLU A 30 -4.42 15.74 6.76
N ARG A 31 -3.17 15.71 6.27
CA ARG A 31 -2.63 16.61 5.26
C ARG A 31 -1.90 15.81 4.16
N GLU A 32 -2.27 16.04 2.91
CA GLU A 32 -1.67 15.41 1.71
C GLU A 32 -0.13 15.59 1.63
N THR A 33 0.44 16.56 2.34
CA THR A 33 1.88 16.84 2.34
C THR A 33 2.71 16.01 3.33
N GLU A 34 2.09 15.29 4.28
CA GLU A 34 2.82 14.53 5.32
C GLU A 34 3.17 13.10 4.91
N ALA A 35 2.42 12.52 3.95
CA ALA A 35 2.72 11.22 3.36
C ALA A 35 3.52 11.32 2.03
N GLY A 36 3.83 12.54 1.58
CA GLY A 36 4.59 12.77 0.35
C GLY A 36 5.97 12.14 0.45
N GLY A 37 6.26 11.18 -0.44
CA GLY A 37 7.53 10.46 -0.43
C GLY A 37 7.53 9.17 0.40
N LEU A 38 6.49 8.84 1.17
CA LEU A 38 6.45 7.56 1.87
C LEU A 38 5.96 6.43 0.95
N PHE A 39 6.51 5.24 1.14
CA PHE A 39 6.03 4.04 0.48
C PHE A 39 6.05 2.84 1.42
N SER A 40 5.29 1.82 1.04
CA SER A 40 5.35 0.52 1.71
C SER A 40 5.75 -0.59 0.74
N ALA A 41 6.57 -1.50 1.26
CA ALA A 41 7.04 -2.67 0.56
C ALA A 41 6.76 -3.93 1.37
N SER A 42 6.42 -5.01 0.69
CA SER A 42 6.01 -6.26 1.33
C SER A 42 6.59 -7.46 0.60
N SER A 43 6.71 -8.57 1.35
CA SER A 43 7.08 -9.86 0.79
C SER A 43 5.83 -10.59 0.33
N GLY A 44 5.92 -11.29 -0.81
CA GLY A 44 4.89 -12.25 -1.23
C GLY A 44 4.91 -13.57 -0.43
N LYS A 45 5.83 -13.73 0.53
CA LYS A 45 6.07 -14.98 1.28
C LYS A 45 5.95 -14.83 2.79
N LEU A 46 6.16 -13.63 3.31
CA LEU A 46 6.21 -13.33 4.73
C LEU A 46 5.14 -12.29 5.08
N ASP A 47 4.52 -12.42 6.25
CA ASP A 47 3.60 -11.43 6.80
C ASP A 47 4.37 -10.25 7.39
N GLU A 48 4.87 -9.40 6.51
CA GLU A 48 5.64 -8.22 6.89
C GLU A 48 5.39 -7.02 5.98
N VAL A 49 5.52 -5.85 6.57
CA VAL A 49 5.50 -4.57 5.86
C VAL A 49 6.70 -3.74 6.26
N PHE A 50 7.41 -3.25 5.26
CA PHE A 50 8.43 -2.23 5.39
C PHE A 50 7.86 -0.88 4.98
N ILE A 51 8.11 0.13 5.80
CA ILE A 51 7.74 1.52 5.54
C ILE A 51 9.03 2.33 5.49
N ALA A 52 9.20 3.10 4.42
CA ALA A 52 10.40 3.89 4.19
C ALA A 52 10.05 5.18 3.44
N GLU A 53 10.99 6.12 3.49
CA GLU A 53 10.93 7.33 2.67
C GLU A 53 11.64 7.08 1.34
N ALA A 54 11.02 7.53 0.26
CA ALA A 54 11.59 7.55 -1.07
C ALA A 54 12.64 8.67 -1.13
N THR A 55 13.81 8.34 -1.62
CA THR A 55 14.81 9.34 -1.99
C THR A 55 14.32 10.20 -3.14
N GLU A 56 14.91 11.38 -3.36
CA GLU A 56 14.51 12.27 -4.47
C GLU A 56 14.51 11.56 -5.85
N PRO A 57 15.52 10.74 -6.22
CA PRO A 57 15.48 9.98 -7.48
C PRO A 57 14.35 8.95 -7.56
N GLU A 58 14.02 8.30 -6.45
CA GLU A 58 12.93 7.32 -6.37
C GLU A 58 11.57 8.01 -6.47
N TRP A 59 11.41 9.15 -5.80
CA TRP A 59 10.14 9.88 -5.78
C TRP A 59 9.82 10.52 -7.13
N LYS A 60 10.82 11.09 -7.81
CA LYS A 60 10.63 11.84 -9.05
C LYS A 60 9.97 11.03 -10.17
N ASP A 61 10.16 9.72 -10.20
CA ASP A 61 9.62 8.83 -11.23
C ASP A 61 8.99 7.56 -10.62
N PHE A 62 8.35 7.72 -9.45
CA PHE A 62 7.90 6.60 -8.60
C PHE A 62 7.04 5.58 -9.35
N ASP A 63 6.10 6.03 -10.18
CA ASP A 63 5.16 5.16 -10.92
C ASP A 63 5.81 4.37 -12.07
N ARG A 64 6.99 4.78 -12.55
CA ARG A 64 7.69 4.14 -13.67
C ARG A 64 8.90 3.34 -13.19
N ALA A 65 9.98 4.02 -12.84
CA ALA A 65 11.25 3.40 -12.48
C ALA A 65 11.57 3.55 -10.98
N GLY A 66 11.00 4.55 -10.32
CA GLY A 66 11.32 4.91 -8.95
C GLY A 66 10.98 3.82 -7.93
N ALA A 67 9.84 3.14 -8.08
CA ALA A 67 9.52 1.97 -7.24
C ALA A 67 10.58 0.86 -7.36
N THR A 68 11.04 0.57 -8.59
CA THR A 68 12.10 -0.42 -8.81
C THR A 68 13.43 0.02 -8.19
N LEU A 69 13.78 1.31 -8.24
CA LEU A 69 14.96 1.84 -7.57
C LEU A 69 14.86 1.67 -6.04
N ALA A 70 13.69 1.94 -5.46
CA ALA A 70 13.44 1.74 -4.04
C ALA A 70 13.54 0.26 -3.63
N GLU A 71 13.01 -0.65 -4.45
CA GLU A 71 13.17 -2.11 -4.25
C GLU A 71 14.65 -2.52 -4.28
N GLN A 72 15.43 -2.02 -5.24
CA GLN A 72 16.86 -2.30 -5.34
C GLN A 72 17.63 -1.77 -4.14
N ARG A 73 17.31 -0.56 -3.67
CA ARG A 73 17.91 0.02 -2.46
C ARG A 73 17.59 -0.81 -1.23
N LEU A 74 16.32 -1.16 -1.02
CA LEU A 74 15.90 -2.01 0.10
C LEU A 74 16.61 -3.37 0.03
N ALA A 75 16.76 -3.94 -1.16
CA ALA A 75 17.45 -5.20 -1.35
C ALA A 75 18.92 -5.14 -0.94
N GLN A 76 19.63 -4.07 -1.31
CA GLN A 76 21.01 -3.83 -0.91
C GLN A 76 21.15 -3.59 0.60
N GLN A 77 20.24 -2.80 1.19
CA GLN A 77 20.29 -2.46 2.62
C GLN A 77 19.96 -3.64 3.53
N LEU A 78 19.01 -4.50 3.13
CA LEU A 78 18.48 -5.58 3.95
C LEU A 78 19.03 -6.95 3.57
N GLY A 79 19.75 -7.06 2.44
CA GLY A 79 20.23 -8.34 1.90
C GLY A 79 19.09 -9.24 1.43
N ARG A 80 18.01 -8.66 0.88
CA ARG A 80 16.76 -9.37 0.54
C ARG A 80 16.13 -8.93 -0.77
N GLU A 81 15.84 -9.87 -1.66
CA GLU A 81 15.31 -9.56 -3.00
C GLU A 81 13.81 -9.83 -3.16
N ASP A 82 13.12 -10.24 -2.09
CA ASP A 82 11.72 -10.64 -2.12
C ASP A 82 10.75 -9.52 -1.72
N LEU A 83 11.26 -8.35 -1.34
CA LEU A 83 10.45 -7.17 -1.06
C LEU A 83 10.04 -6.48 -2.36
N ARG A 84 8.77 -6.10 -2.43
CA ARG A 84 8.20 -5.35 -3.56
C ARG A 84 7.44 -4.14 -3.05
N VAL A 85 7.64 -3.01 -3.71
CA VAL A 85 6.90 -1.78 -3.44
C VAL A 85 5.48 -1.95 -3.97
N ILE A 86 4.51 -1.75 -3.08
CA ILE A 86 3.11 -1.92 -3.42
C ILE A 86 2.56 -0.61 -3.99
N ARG A 87 2.07 -0.66 -5.22
CA ARG A 87 1.58 0.50 -5.97
C ARG A 87 0.08 0.37 -6.21
N LEU A 88 -0.65 1.48 -6.09
CA LEU A 88 -2.01 1.57 -6.59
C LEU A 88 -1.97 1.66 -8.12
N LEU A 89 -2.49 0.63 -8.80
CA LEU A 89 -2.50 0.56 -10.26
C LEU A 89 -3.67 1.34 -10.85
N ARG A 90 -4.86 1.21 -10.24
CA ARG A 90 -6.08 1.91 -10.66
C ARG A 90 -7.15 1.87 -9.58
N ILE A 91 -8.15 2.72 -9.78
CA ILE A 91 -9.39 2.72 -9.01
C ILE A 91 -10.52 2.33 -9.96
N GLU A 92 -11.14 1.17 -9.70
CA GLU A 92 -12.33 0.73 -10.40
C GLU A 92 -13.54 1.42 -9.74
N SER A 93 -14.04 2.48 -10.37
CA SER A 93 -15.24 3.18 -9.90
C SER A 93 -16.49 2.60 -10.55
N ALA A 94 -17.48 2.26 -9.73
CA ALA A 94 -18.85 1.98 -10.19
C ALA A 94 -19.59 3.31 -10.38
N LEU A 95 -19.21 4.09 -11.40
CA LEU A 95 -19.96 5.29 -11.76
C LEU A 95 -21.31 4.88 -12.36
N THR A 96 -22.33 4.73 -11.52
CA THR A 96 -23.69 5.13 -11.93
C THR A 96 -23.84 6.59 -11.54
N GLY A 97 -23.65 7.47 -12.53
CA GLY A 97 -23.77 8.92 -12.34
C GLY A 97 -25.11 9.27 -11.69
N GLY A 98 -25.06 9.80 -10.47
CA GLY A 98 -26.23 10.20 -9.69
C GLY A 98 -26.92 11.47 -10.18
N GLN A 99 -26.74 11.88 -11.44
CA GLN A 99 -27.44 13.06 -11.97
C GLN A 99 -28.94 12.75 -12.06
N GLY A 100 -29.74 13.45 -11.25
CA GLY A 100 -31.20 13.29 -11.19
C GLY A 100 -31.71 12.20 -10.25
N MET A 101 -30.85 11.53 -9.48
CA MET A 101 -31.27 10.55 -8.47
C MET A 101 -31.51 11.20 -7.12
N SER A 102 -32.50 10.70 -6.37
CA SER A 102 -32.67 11.08 -4.97
C SER A 102 -31.52 10.53 -4.12
N PHE A 103 -31.24 11.13 -2.96
CA PHE A 103 -30.22 10.62 -2.03
C PHE A 103 -30.49 9.17 -1.59
N ALA A 104 -31.76 8.80 -1.45
CA ALA A 104 -32.16 7.44 -1.11
C ALA A 104 -31.82 6.43 -2.21
N ASP A 105 -31.98 6.82 -3.48
CA ASP A 105 -31.66 5.98 -4.64
C ASP A 105 -30.14 5.89 -4.85
N PHE A 106 -29.42 7.01 -4.64
CA PHE A 106 -27.96 7.03 -4.61
C PHE A 106 -27.42 6.05 -3.56
N LYS A 107 -27.96 6.04 -2.34
CA LYS A 107 -27.49 5.12 -1.29
C LYS A 107 -27.71 3.65 -1.64
N LYS A 108 -28.76 3.33 -2.41
CA LYS A 108 -29.05 1.96 -2.88
C LYS A 108 -28.11 1.53 -4.02
N SER A 109 -27.84 2.43 -4.96
CA SER A 109 -27.00 2.15 -6.13
C SER A 109 -25.50 2.29 -5.86
N TYR A 110 -25.12 3.05 -4.83
CA TYR A 110 -23.73 3.30 -4.50
C TYR A 110 -22.98 1.98 -4.28
N ARG A 111 -21.84 1.87 -4.96
CA ARG A 111 -20.83 0.86 -4.70
C ARG A 111 -19.52 1.60 -4.46
N PRO A 112 -18.82 1.33 -3.34
CA PRO A 112 -17.55 1.98 -3.08
C PRO A 112 -16.55 1.63 -4.19
N PRO A 113 -15.63 2.55 -4.51
CA PRO A 113 -14.57 2.27 -5.46
C PRO A 113 -13.73 1.08 -5.00
N VAL A 114 -13.30 0.25 -5.95
CA VAL A 114 -12.39 -0.86 -5.69
C VAL A 114 -10.98 -0.44 -6.07
N MET A 115 -10.09 -0.37 -5.09
CA MET A 115 -8.67 -0.10 -5.30
C MET A 115 -7.97 -1.37 -5.78
N VAL A 116 -7.15 -1.24 -6.83
CA VAL A 116 -6.39 -2.35 -7.43
C VAL A 116 -4.91 -2.06 -7.28
N TYR A 117 -4.17 -2.98 -6.67
CA TYR A 117 -2.76 -2.83 -6.33
C TYR A 117 -1.85 -3.80 -7.08
N SER A 118 -0.55 -3.49 -7.19
CA SER A 118 0.46 -4.44 -7.68
C SER A 118 0.65 -5.64 -6.73
N CYS A 119 1.06 -6.77 -7.27
CA CYS A 119 1.32 -7.99 -6.50
C CYS A 119 2.75 -8.05 -5.96
N ALA A 120 2.89 -8.32 -4.65
CA ALA A 120 4.19 -8.56 -4.03
C ALA A 120 4.85 -9.90 -4.43
N GLY A 121 4.05 -10.89 -4.84
CA GLY A 121 4.52 -12.25 -5.12
C GLY A 121 5.02 -12.46 -6.55
N CYS A 122 4.25 -12.04 -7.56
CA CYS A 122 4.61 -12.25 -8.97
C CYS A 122 5.02 -10.97 -9.71
N GLY A 123 4.93 -9.78 -9.08
CA GLY A 123 5.33 -8.50 -9.67
C GLY A 123 4.41 -7.94 -10.76
N GLU A 124 3.70 -8.80 -11.51
CA GLU A 124 2.85 -8.39 -12.64
C GLU A 124 1.35 -8.52 -12.36
N GLY A 125 0.98 -9.32 -11.34
CA GLY A 125 -0.41 -9.57 -11.00
C GLY A 125 -1.09 -8.40 -10.29
N GLU A 126 -2.41 -8.40 -10.35
CA GLU A 126 -3.26 -7.39 -9.71
C GLU A 126 -3.88 -7.93 -8.43
N SER A 127 -3.93 -7.10 -7.40
CA SER A 127 -4.37 -7.50 -6.07
C SER A 127 -5.49 -6.60 -5.57
N LYS A 128 -6.46 -7.20 -4.86
CA LYS A 128 -7.61 -6.51 -4.27
C LYS A 128 -7.66 -6.74 -2.77
N LEU A 129 -8.27 -5.80 -2.07
CA LEU A 129 -8.49 -5.87 -0.63
C LEU A 129 -9.33 -7.09 -0.25
N VAL A 130 -8.87 -7.84 0.74
CA VAL A 130 -9.64 -8.89 1.41
C VAL A 130 -10.15 -8.39 2.75
N GLU A 131 -9.29 -7.72 3.51
CA GLU A 131 -9.62 -7.13 4.81
C GLU A 131 -8.66 -5.99 5.12
N GLU A 132 -9.15 -5.05 5.92
CA GLU A 132 -8.38 -3.97 6.52
C GLU A 132 -8.38 -4.18 8.04
N ILE A 133 -7.19 -4.10 8.65
CA ILE A 133 -6.97 -4.33 10.09
C ILE A 133 -6.07 -3.24 10.67
N SER A 134 -6.12 -3.03 11.99
CA SER A 134 -5.19 -2.12 12.65
C SER A 134 -3.77 -2.69 12.63
N VAL A 135 -2.77 -1.82 12.80
CA VAL A 135 -1.38 -2.28 12.92
C VAL A 135 -1.18 -3.15 14.16
N GLU A 136 -1.86 -2.81 15.26
CA GLU A 136 -1.78 -3.59 16.50
C GLU A 136 -2.37 -4.99 16.30
N GLU A 137 -3.53 -5.10 15.63
CA GLU A 137 -4.15 -6.37 15.29
C GLU A 137 -3.24 -7.22 14.38
N PHE A 138 -2.59 -6.59 13.40
CA PHE A 138 -1.63 -7.26 12.53
C PHE A 138 -0.42 -7.81 13.31
N GLN A 139 0.14 -7.01 14.22
CA GLN A 139 1.27 -7.40 15.06
C GLN A 139 0.89 -8.51 16.05
N LEU A 140 -0.30 -8.42 16.67
CA LEU A 140 -0.83 -9.46 17.56
C LEU A 140 -1.05 -10.79 16.83
N ALA A 141 -1.38 -10.75 15.54
CA ALA A 141 -1.49 -11.93 14.68
C ALA A 141 -0.12 -12.50 14.22
N GLY A 142 1.00 -11.92 14.66
CA GLY A 142 2.36 -12.35 14.30
C GLY A 142 2.96 -11.63 13.09
N GLY A 143 2.26 -10.66 12.52
CA GLY A 143 2.76 -9.81 11.46
C GLY A 143 3.85 -8.85 11.94
N ASN A 144 4.73 -8.43 11.03
CA ASN A 144 5.83 -7.53 11.37
C ASN A 144 5.74 -6.21 10.61
N VAL A 145 5.80 -5.08 11.31
CA VAL A 145 5.93 -3.76 10.69
C VAL A 145 7.31 -3.21 11.00
N ARG A 146 8.06 -2.84 9.96
CA ARG A 146 9.42 -2.34 10.06
C ARG A 146 9.49 -0.94 9.47
N LEU A 147 10.03 -0.02 10.24
CA LEU A 147 10.20 1.37 9.88
C LEU A 147 11.67 1.63 9.53
N ALA A 148 11.93 2.30 8.42
CA ALA A 148 13.25 2.79 8.04
C ALA A 148 13.41 4.29 8.34
N ASP A 149 14.59 4.85 8.08
CA ASP A 149 14.80 6.30 7.94
C ASP A 149 14.41 7.18 9.16
N GLY A 150 14.37 6.60 10.36
CA GLY A 150 13.99 7.32 11.59
C GLY A 150 12.49 7.60 11.72
N LEU A 151 11.66 6.94 10.92
CA LEU A 151 10.21 6.94 11.04
C LEU A 151 9.78 6.29 12.37
N VAL A 152 8.71 6.82 12.97
CA VAL A 152 8.08 6.25 14.17
C VAL A 152 6.58 6.10 13.95
N MET A 153 5.97 5.19 14.71
CA MET A 153 4.53 4.95 14.74
C MET A 153 3.94 5.42 16.06
#